data_AF-A0A915Z8N2-F1
#
_entry.id   AF-A0A915Z8N2-F1
#
_cell.length_a   1.000
_cell.length_b   1.000
_cell.length_c   1.000
_cell.angle_alpha   90.00
_cell.angle_beta   90.00
_cell.angle_gamma   90.00
#
_symmetry.space_group_name_H-M   'P 1'
#
loop_
_entity.id
_entity.type
_entity.pdbx_description
1 polymer ?
#
loop_
_entity_poly.entity_id
_entity_poly.type
_entity_poly.pdbx_seq_one_letter_code
_entity_poly.pdbx_strand_id
1 'polypeptide(L)'
;METNDAPLSSEKSSSDVACLYAKTRDIYRRATVLKSFDNLTQTGQNNRAKKIAKSISAIFDQETTKCCHLDDDSNLKSIEFSIRDNSFHFSFNEDNVEIKHKARAAVQACDKGQVTREGYRTLASISQDLPCEWKVSAEKKDITYEMNKIIPISLINITPSPSDNSVFLKEMY
;
A
#
# COMPACT_ATOMS: atom_id res chain seq x y z
N MET A 1 13.48 1.46 -77.47
CA MET A 1 12.08 1.46 -77.03
C MET A 1 12.00 0.44 -75.91
N GLU A 2 12.23 0.88 -74.68
CA GLU A 2 12.01 0.06 -73.48
C GLU A 2 11.85 1.03 -72.31
N THR A 3 10.61 1.14 -71.82
CA THR A 3 10.21 1.94 -70.66
C THR A 3 10.23 1.02 -69.44
N ASN A 4 11.11 1.29 -68.47
CA ASN A 4 11.08 0.62 -67.18
C ASN A 4 10.08 1.35 -66.26
N ASP A 5 8.90 0.75 -66.08
CA ASP A 5 7.95 1.14 -65.04
C ASP A 5 8.38 0.51 -63.70
N ALA A 6 8.78 1.35 -62.74
CA ALA A 6 8.92 0.96 -61.34
C ALA A 6 7.55 1.04 -60.64
N PRO A 7 7.20 0.11 -59.73
CA PRO A 7 5.91 0.16 -59.05
C PRO A 7 5.90 1.27 -58.00
N LEU A 8 4.89 2.14 -58.12
CA LEU A 8 4.55 3.21 -57.18
C LEU A 8 4.31 2.60 -55.79
N SER A 9 5.27 2.74 -54.87
CA SER A 9 5.08 2.39 -53.46
C SER A 9 4.09 3.37 -52.84
N SER A 10 2.85 2.93 -52.63
CA SER A 10 1.82 3.68 -51.93
C SER A 10 2.27 4.00 -50.49
N GLU A 11 2.74 5.23 -50.27
CA GLU A 11 2.98 5.77 -48.93
C GLU A 11 1.62 5.90 -48.23
N LYS A 12 1.38 5.05 -47.21
CA LYS A 12 0.21 5.23 -46.34
C LYS A 12 0.36 6.56 -45.62
N SER A 13 -0.62 7.45 -45.79
CA SER A 13 -0.61 8.78 -45.20
C SER A 13 -0.43 8.69 -43.68
N SER A 14 0.36 9.61 -43.10
CA SER A 14 0.59 9.73 -41.66
C SER A 14 -0.73 9.82 -40.85
N SER A 15 -1.79 10.34 -41.48
CA SER A 15 -3.16 10.37 -40.94
C SER A 15 -3.77 8.98 -40.78
N ASP A 16 -3.52 8.06 -41.70
CA ASP A 16 -4.03 6.68 -41.64
C ASP A 16 -3.37 5.90 -40.51
N VAL A 17 -2.08 6.14 -40.29
CA VAL A 17 -1.30 5.56 -39.19
C VAL A 17 -1.84 6.09 -37.85
N ALA A 18 -2.03 7.40 -37.71
CA ALA A 18 -2.61 8.01 -36.51
C ALA A 18 -4.04 7.51 -36.23
N CYS A 19 -4.86 7.35 -37.27
CA CYS A 19 -6.22 6.81 -37.18
C CYS A 19 -6.23 5.33 -36.75
N LEU A 20 -5.30 4.52 -37.27
CA LEU A 20 -5.11 3.13 -36.86
C LEU A 20 -4.67 3.01 -35.39
N TYR A 21 -3.75 3.86 -34.92
CA TYR A 21 -3.34 3.92 -33.51
C TYR A 21 -4.49 4.34 -32.59
N ALA A 22 -5.28 5.34 -33.00
CA ALA A 22 -6.46 5.78 -32.23
C ALA A 22 -7.51 4.66 -32.13
N LYS A 23 -7.79 3.97 -33.25
CA LYS A 23 -8.73 2.84 -33.32
C LYS A 23 -8.27 1.64 -32.52
N THR A 24 -6.99 1.26 -32.60
CA THR A 24 -6.43 0.17 -31.78
C THR A 24 -6.47 0.51 -30.30
N ARG A 25 -6.14 1.76 -29.91
CA ARG A 25 -6.25 2.21 -28.52
C ARG A 25 -7.69 2.16 -28.00
N ASP A 26 -8.66 2.47 -28.84
CA ASP A 26 -10.09 2.36 -28.53
C ASP A 26 -10.57 0.91 -28.44
N ILE A 27 -10.06 0.00 -29.28
CA ILE A 27 -10.35 -1.43 -29.21
C ILE A 27 -9.77 -2.04 -27.92
N TYR A 28 -8.54 -1.69 -27.54
CA TYR A 28 -7.94 -2.12 -26.27
C TYR A 28 -8.71 -1.57 -25.05
N ARG A 29 -9.26 -0.34 -25.15
CA ARG A 29 -10.14 0.22 -24.11
C ARG A 29 -11.49 -0.50 -24.01
N ARG A 30 -12.02 -1.03 -25.11
CA ARG A 30 -13.31 -1.75 -25.15
C ARG A 30 -13.20 -3.24 -24.80
N ALA A 31 -12.01 -3.84 -24.84
CA ALA A 31 -11.83 -5.30 -24.73
C ALA A 31 -11.50 -5.86 -23.32
N THR A 32 -11.48 -5.04 -22.26
CA THR A 32 -11.42 -5.57 -20.88
C THR A 32 -12.72 -5.27 -20.15
N VAL A 33 -13.68 -6.19 -20.25
CA VAL A 33 -14.84 -6.21 -19.35
C VAL A 33 -14.28 -6.25 -17.94
N LEU A 34 -14.44 -5.15 -17.21
CA LEU A 34 -13.97 -5.08 -15.84
C LEU A 34 -14.71 -6.13 -15.02
N LYS A 35 -13.96 -7.00 -14.33
CA LYS A 35 -14.54 -7.94 -13.38
C LYS A 35 -15.34 -7.18 -12.32
N SER A 36 -16.45 -7.77 -11.88
CA SER A 36 -17.17 -7.30 -10.69
C SER A 36 -16.20 -7.19 -9.52
N PHE A 37 -16.44 -6.23 -8.63
CA PHE A 37 -15.59 -5.99 -7.47
C PHE A 37 -15.48 -7.22 -6.54
N ASP A 38 -16.58 -7.95 -6.36
CA ASP A 38 -16.61 -9.18 -5.55
C ASP A 38 -15.77 -10.31 -6.15
N ASN A 39 -15.57 -10.27 -7.47
CA ASN A 39 -14.82 -11.28 -8.21
C ASN A 39 -13.32 -10.95 -8.29
N LEU A 40 -12.86 -9.92 -7.55
CA LEU A 40 -11.47 -9.56 -7.45
C LEU A 40 -10.84 -10.18 -6.20
N THR A 41 -9.56 -10.50 -6.29
CA THR A 41 -8.75 -10.76 -5.09
C THR A 41 -8.67 -9.51 -4.23
N GLN A 42 -8.33 -9.64 -2.95
CA GLN A 42 -8.10 -8.49 -2.06
C GLN A 42 -7.12 -7.48 -2.67
N THR A 43 -6.04 -7.97 -3.27
CA THR A 43 -5.06 -7.13 -3.99
C THR A 43 -5.71 -6.40 -5.17
N GLY A 44 -6.58 -7.08 -5.94
CA GLY A 44 -7.32 -6.46 -7.04
C GLY A 44 -8.28 -5.37 -6.57
N GLN A 45 -9.01 -5.61 -5.47
CA GLN A 45 -9.88 -4.62 -4.83
C GLN A 45 -9.08 -3.40 -4.39
N ASN A 46 -7.97 -3.61 -3.67
CA ASN A 46 -7.07 -2.55 -3.21
C ASN A 46 -6.49 -1.74 -4.37
N ASN A 47 -6.09 -2.40 -5.47
CA ASN A 47 -5.57 -1.71 -6.65
C ASN A 47 -6.63 -0.85 -7.34
N ARG A 48 -7.88 -1.29 -7.35
CA ARG A 48 -8.99 -0.51 -7.90
C ARG A 48 -9.30 0.71 -7.05
N ALA A 49 -9.37 0.55 -5.72
CA ALA A 49 -9.52 1.65 -4.78
C ALA A 49 -8.36 2.67 -4.91
N LYS A 50 -7.11 2.18 -4.98
CA LYS A 50 -5.93 3.03 -5.24
C LYS A 50 -6.04 3.83 -6.53
N LYS A 51 -6.57 3.23 -7.60
CA LYS A 51 -6.76 3.91 -8.88
C LYS A 51 -7.74 5.08 -8.76
N ILE A 52 -8.84 4.89 -8.03
CA ILE A 52 -9.81 5.95 -7.74
C ILE A 52 -9.16 7.08 -6.94
N ALA A 53 -8.49 6.74 -5.83
CA ALA A 53 -7.81 7.72 -4.98
C ALA A 53 -6.78 8.56 -5.76
N LYS A 54 -5.97 7.92 -6.62
CA LYS A 54 -5.02 8.62 -7.50
C LYS A 54 -5.71 9.58 -8.47
N SER A 55 -6.84 9.16 -9.05
CA SER A 55 -7.60 10.03 -9.96
C SER A 55 -8.19 11.24 -9.23
N ILE A 56 -8.74 11.05 -8.02
CA ILE A 56 -9.26 12.15 -7.20
C ILE A 56 -8.14 13.12 -6.80
N SER A 57 -6.98 12.61 -6.37
CA SER A 57 -5.81 13.44 -6.04
C SER A 57 -5.38 14.30 -7.23
N ALA A 58 -5.30 13.72 -8.43
CA ALA A 58 -4.92 14.47 -9.63
C ALA A 58 -5.95 15.56 -10.00
N ILE A 59 -7.24 15.29 -9.77
CA ILE A 59 -8.31 16.30 -9.97
C ILE A 59 -8.16 17.41 -8.93
N PHE A 60 -7.92 17.07 -7.67
CA PHE A 60 -7.69 18.06 -6.61
C PHE A 60 -6.51 18.98 -6.95
N ASP A 61 -5.38 18.42 -7.36
CA ASP A 61 -4.19 19.19 -7.74
C ASP A 61 -4.53 20.15 -8.90
N GLN A 62 -5.24 19.65 -9.91
CA GLN A 62 -5.65 20.47 -11.06
C GLN A 62 -6.59 21.61 -10.65
N GLU A 63 -7.60 21.36 -9.82
CA GLU A 63 -8.53 22.39 -9.39
C GLU A 63 -7.88 23.39 -8.44
N THR A 64 -6.98 22.93 -7.57
CA THR A 64 -6.21 23.80 -6.67
C THR A 64 -5.39 24.82 -7.46
N THR A 65 -4.71 24.40 -8.55
CA THR A 65 -3.95 25.34 -9.40
C THR A 65 -4.83 26.38 -10.11
N LYS A 66 -6.12 26.11 -10.28
CA LYS A 66 -7.07 27.05 -10.92
C LYS A 66 -7.75 27.97 -9.91
N CYS A 67 -8.01 27.47 -8.70
CA CYS A 67 -8.92 28.10 -7.75
C CYS A 67 -8.22 28.72 -6.53
N CYS A 68 -6.98 28.34 -6.24
CA CYS A 68 -6.24 28.78 -5.06
C CYS A 68 -5.02 29.62 -5.46
N HIS A 69 -4.63 30.57 -4.63
CA HIS A 69 -3.35 31.24 -4.75
C HIS A 69 -2.22 30.26 -4.33
N LEU A 70 -1.01 30.44 -4.86
CA LEU A 70 0.13 29.59 -4.50
C LEU A 70 0.48 29.67 -3.00
N ASP A 71 0.14 30.77 -2.35
CA ASP A 71 0.39 31.00 -0.92
C ASP A 71 -0.71 30.41 0.00
N ASP A 72 -1.78 29.85 -0.57
CA ASP A 72 -2.92 29.33 0.22
C ASP A 72 -2.69 27.91 0.77
N ASP A 73 -1.51 27.30 0.55
CA ASP A 73 -1.08 25.99 1.07
C ASP A 73 -2.19 24.91 1.05
N SER A 74 -2.86 24.80 -0.10
CA SER A 74 -4.00 23.90 -0.27
C SER A 74 -3.53 22.45 -0.43
N ASN A 75 -3.98 21.59 0.48
CA ASN A 75 -3.50 20.22 0.58
C ASN A 75 -4.65 19.23 0.81
N LEU A 76 -4.71 18.16 0.01
CA LEU A 76 -5.66 17.07 0.19
C LEU A 76 -5.23 16.21 1.38
N LYS A 77 -6.01 16.16 2.46
CA LYS A 77 -5.64 15.42 3.68
C LYS A 77 -5.86 13.91 3.55
N SER A 78 -7.08 13.52 3.20
CA SER A 78 -7.46 12.13 3.01
C SER A 78 -8.58 11.97 1.99
N ILE A 79 -8.75 10.74 1.51
CA ILE A 79 -9.86 10.30 0.68
C ILE A 79 -10.47 9.07 1.37
N GLU A 80 -11.75 9.14 1.70
CA GLU A 80 -12.52 8.04 2.25
C GLU A 80 -13.72 7.73 1.36
N PHE A 81 -13.93 6.45 1.05
CA PHE A 81 -15.07 5.97 0.28
C PHE A 81 -15.28 4.48 0.48
N SER A 82 -16.49 4.00 0.20
CA SER A 82 -16.79 2.57 0.16
C SER A 82 -17.06 2.07 -1.26
N ILE A 83 -16.74 0.80 -1.50
CA ILE A 83 -17.23 0.05 -2.65
C ILE A 83 -17.94 -1.17 -2.08
N ARG A 84 -19.27 -1.18 -2.18
CA ARG A 84 -20.14 -2.13 -1.44
C ARG A 84 -19.90 -1.97 0.06
N ASP A 85 -19.62 -3.06 0.76
CA ASP A 85 -19.41 -3.07 2.22
C ASP A 85 -17.95 -2.86 2.62
N ASN A 86 -17.04 -2.69 1.65
CA ASN A 86 -15.62 -2.44 1.91
C ASN A 86 -15.33 -0.94 1.98
N SER A 87 -14.88 -0.46 3.15
CA SER A 87 -14.41 0.92 3.34
C SER A 87 -12.92 1.06 3.00
N PHE A 88 -12.58 2.14 2.32
CA PHE A 88 -11.22 2.50 1.94
C PHE A 88 -10.89 3.91 2.42
N HIS A 89 -9.75 4.05 3.10
CA HIS A 89 -9.22 5.31 3.55
C HIS A 89 -7.77 5.48 3.04
N PHE A 90 -7.49 6.63 2.41
CA PHE A 90 -6.17 7.00 1.91
C PHE A 90 -5.76 8.36 2.49
N SER A 91 -4.69 8.40 3.28
CA SER A 91 -4.08 9.64 3.77
C SER A 91 -2.93 10.07 2.83
N PHE A 92 -2.84 11.37 2.56
CA PHE A 92 -1.81 11.96 1.66
C PHE A 92 -0.78 12.82 2.41
N ASN A 93 -1.15 13.35 3.58
CA ASN A 93 -0.31 14.21 4.41
C ASN A 93 -0.07 13.62 5.79
N GLU A 94 0.03 12.30 5.90
CA GLU A 94 0.44 11.73 7.17
C GLU A 94 1.94 12.06 7.31
N ASP A 95 2.25 13.14 8.05
CA ASP A 95 3.61 13.56 8.32
C ASP A 95 4.40 12.32 8.77
N ASN A 96 5.58 12.11 8.19
CA ASN A 96 6.44 11.00 8.59
C ASN A 96 6.67 11.02 10.11
N VAL A 97 6.62 12.22 10.71
CA VAL A 97 6.81 12.49 12.12
C VAL A 97 5.62 12.00 12.93
N GLU A 98 4.38 12.31 12.52
CA GLU A 98 3.17 11.86 13.22
C GLU A 98 3.05 10.33 13.14
N ILE A 99 3.29 9.75 11.96
CA ILE A 99 3.31 8.29 11.78
C ILE A 99 4.32 7.66 12.73
N LYS A 100 5.54 8.22 12.78
CA LYS A 100 6.61 7.71 13.62
C LYS A 100 6.25 7.81 15.10
N HIS A 101 5.68 8.93 15.53
CA HIS A 101 5.21 9.12 16.91
C HIS A 101 4.12 8.11 17.28
N LYS A 102 3.13 7.88 16.42
CA LYS A 102 2.11 6.85 16.62
C LYS A 102 2.73 5.45 16.72
N ALA A 103 3.64 5.11 15.81
CA ALA A 103 4.33 3.82 15.83
C ALA A 103 5.13 3.64 17.12
N ARG A 104 5.82 4.69 17.58
CA ARG A 104 6.61 4.68 18.83
C ARG A 104 5.74 4.54 20.07
N ALA A 105 4.61 5.24 20.13
CA ALA A 105 3.62 5.08 21.19
C ALA A 105 3.04 3.65 21.21
N ALA A 106 2.76 3.08 20.03
CA ALA A 106 2.30 1.70 19.91
C ALA A 106 3.35 0.69 20.40
N VAL A 107 4.63 0.86 20.06
CA VAL A 107 5.72 0.02 20.59
C VAL A 107 5.74 0.09 22.12
N GLN A 108 5.69 1.31 22.68
CA GLN A 108 5.71 1.50 24.13
C GLN A 108 4.50 0.86 24.83
N ALA A 109 3.30 1.02 24.26
CA ALA A 109 2.09 0.41 24.79
C ALA A 109 2.15 -1.12 24.70
N CYS A 110 2.66 -1.68 23.60
CA CYS A 110 2.83 -3.13 23.45
C CYS A 110 3.81 -3.69 24.47
N ASP A 111 4.96 -3.04 24.65
CA ASP A 111 5.98 -3.51 25.59
C ASP A 111 5.49 -3.40 27.05
N LYS A 112 4.79 -2.31 27.42
CA LYS A 112 4.18 -2.15 28.76
C LYS A 112 3.03 -3.12 29.02
N GLY A 113 2.17 -3.33 28.02
CA GLY A 113 1.00 -4.19 28.11
C GLY A 113 1.29 -5.66 27.79
N GLN A 114 2.54 -6.02 27.49
CA GLN A 114 2.94 -7.34 27.03
C GLN A 114 2.10 -7.85 25.84
N VAL A 115 1.71 -6.95 24.95
CA VAL A 115 0.91 -7.27 23.77
C VAL A 115 1.77 -8.00 22.76
N THR A 116 1.38 -9.22 22.41
CA THR A 116 2.07 -9.99 21.39
C THR A 116 1.90 -9.34 20.02
N ARG A 117 2.84 -9.62 19.10
CA ARG A 117 2.75 -9.18 17.71
C ARG A 117 1.41 -9.57 17.07
N GLU A 118 0.91 -10.77 17.37
CA GLU A 118 -0.38 -11.25 16.86
C GLU A 118 -1.56 -10.48 17.46
N GLY A 119 -1.51 -10.22 18.77
CA GLY A 119 -2.52 -9.40 19.45
C GLY A 119 -2.59 -8.00 18.85
N TYR A 120 -1.44 -7.36 18.62
CA TYR A 120 -1.39 -6.05 17.97
C TYR A 120 -1.90 -6.08 16.53
N ARG A 121 -1.54 -7.10 15.76
CA ARG A 121 -2.03 -7.27 14.37
C ARG A 121 -3.56 -7.38 14.33
N THR A 122 -4.16 -8.08 15.29
CA THR A 122 -5.61 -8.18 15.43
C THR A 122 -6.24 -6.81 15.70
N LEU A 123 -5.68 -6.04 16.65
CA LEU A 123 -6.17 -4.69 16.96
C LEU A 123 -6.06 -3.73 15.75
N ALA A 124 -4.90 -3.71 15.09
CA ALA A 124 -4.65 -2.87 13.93
C ALA A 124 -5.49 -3.24 12.70
N SER A 125 -6.01 -4.47 12.63
CA SER A 125 -6.93 -4.88 11.55
C SER A 125 -8.33 -4.29 11.70
N ILE A 126 -8.71 -3.89 12.93
CA ILE A 126 -10.04 -3.37 13.25
C ILE A 126 -10.02 -1.83 13.28
N SER A 127 -8.95 -1.23 13.80
CA SER A 127 -8.84 0.22 13.99
C SER A 127 -7.92 0.86 12.95
N GLN A 128 -8.49 1.71 12.09
CA GLN A 128 -7.74 2.44 11.07
C GLN A 128 -6.80 3.52 11.65
N ASP A 129 -7.06 3.97 12.89
CA ASP A 129 -6.22 4.96 13.59
C ASP A 129 -4.92 4.36 14.15
N LEU A 130 -4.83 3.03 14.22
CA LEU A 130 -3.63 2.36 14.71
C LEU A 130 -2.59 2.25 13.59
N PRO A 131 -1.30 2.48 13.88
CA PRO A 131 -0.26 2.28 12.89
C PRO A 131 -0.18 0.80 12.48
N CYS A 132 -0.01 0.55 11.19
CA CYS A 132 0.14 -0.80 10.65
C CYS A 132 1.27 -1.56 11.36
N GLU A 133 1.09 -2.87 11.53
CA GLU A 133 2.05 -3.75 12.22
C GLU A 133 3.49 -3.59 11.70
N TRP A 134 3.68 -3.48 10.38
CA TRP A 134 5.01 -3.32 9.79
C TRP A 134 5.67 -1.98 10.18
N LYS A 135 4.91 -0.90 10.37
CA LYS A 135 5.42 0.41 10.84
C LYS A 135 5.88 0.30 12.30
N VAL A 136 5.08 -0.35 13.15
CA VAL A 136 5.41 -0.62 14.56
C VAL A 136 6.64 -1.51 14.67
N SER A 137 6.74 -2.56 13.85
CA SER A 137 7.91 -3.42 13.81
C SER A 137 9.17 -2.70 13.32
N ALA A 138 9.05 -1.79 12.36
CA ALA A 138 10.18 -0.98 11.90
C ALA A 138 10.68 -0.05 13.02
N GLU A 139 9.77 0.68 13.68
CA GLU A 139 10.13 1.55 14.80
C GLU A 139 10.73 0.76 15.98
N LYS A 140 10.24 -0.45 16.26
CA LYS A 140 10.83 -1.32 17.29
C LYS A 140 12.28 -1.70 16.97
N LYS A 141 12.59 -1.96 15.68
CA LYS A 141 13.97 -2.21 15.23
C LYS A 141 14.84 -0.97 15.39
N ASP A 142 14.33 0.20 15.00
CA ASP A 142 15.05 1.46 15.13
C ASP A 142 15.36 1.78 16.60
N ILE A 143 14.39 1.62 17.50
CA ILE A 143 14.60 1.76 18.95
C ILE A 143 15.66 0.78 19.44
N THR A 144 15.58 -0.49 19.04
CA THR A 144 16.57 -1.52 19.44
C THR A 144 17.97 -1.15 18.95
N TYR A 145 18.08 -0.66 17.72
CA TYR A 145 19.35 -0.21 17.14
C TYR A 145 19.94 0.98 17.91
N GLU A 146 19.13 2.01 18.21
CA GLU A 146 19.57 3.16 19.00
C GLU A 146 19.93 2.77 20.43
N MET A 147 19.14 1.89 21.06
CA MET A 147 19.46 1.37 22.39
C MET A 147 20.78 0.61 22.40
N ASN A 148 21.03 -0.23 21.38
CA ASN A 148 22.26 -1.04 21.29
C ASN A 148 23.54 -0.19 21.21
N LYS A 149 23.46 1.04 20.70
CA LYS A 149 24.59 1.99 20.70
C LYS A 149 24.93 2.48 22.11
N ILE A 150 23.95 2.53 23.01
CA ILE A 150 24.09 3.06 24.38
C ILE A 150 24.37 1.91 25.36
N ILE A 151 23.61 0.82 25.23
CA ILE A 151 23.69 -0.37 26.07
C ILE A 151 23.75 -1.56 25.11
N PRO A 152 24.91 -2.23 24.96
CA PRO A 152 25.02 -3.38 24.07
C PRO A 152 24.02 -4.47 24.45
N ILE A 153 23.16 -4.83 23.51
CA ILE A 153 22.18 -5.91 23.63
C ILE A 153 22.70 -7.08 22.80
N SER A 154 23.01 -8.20 23.45
CA SER A 154 23.35 -9.46 22.79
C SER A 154 22.19 -10.44 22.86
N LEU A 155 21.92 -11.14 21.75
CA LEU A 155 20.95 -12.24 21.72
C LEU A 155 21.65 -13.51 22.22
N ILE A 156 21.10 -14.15 23.26
CA ILE A 156 21.60 -15.42 23.77
C ILE A 156 20.53 -16.48 23.51
N ASN A 157 20.90 -17.54 22.80
CA ASN A 157 20.03 -18.70 22.63
C ASN A 157 20.06 -19.54 23.91
N ILE A 158 18.94 -19.55 24.63
CA ILE A 158 18.77 -20.44 25.78
C ILE A 158 18.22 -21.77 25.25
N THR A 159 19.09 -22.77 25.14
CA THR A 159 18.63 -24.15 24.92
C THR A 159 17.91 -24.63 26.19
N PRO A 160 16.66 -25.12 26.10
CA PRO A 160 16.02 -25.73 27.26
C PRO A 160 16.85 -26.93 27.74
N SER A 161 17.11 -27.02 29.05
CA SER A 161 17.84 -28.17 29.59
C SER A 161 16.99 -29.44 29.41
N PRO A 162 17.60 -30.61 29.15
CA PRO A 162 16.85 -31.86 28.94
C PRO A 162 16.24 -32.49 30.21
N SER A 163 16.18 -31.79 31.34
CA SER A 163 15.74 -32.39 32.61
C SER A 163 14.66 -31.53 33.27
N ASP A 164 13.40 -31.89 33.01
CA ASP A 164 12.32 -31.96 34.02
C ASP A 164 11.07 -32.65 33.45
N ASN A 165 11.25 -33.73 32.66
CA ASN A 165 10.15 -34.59 32.22
C ASN A 165 9.85 -35.75 33.20
N SER A 166 10.34 -35.71 34.45
CA SER A 166 10.22 -36.86 35.37
C SER A 166 9.01 -36.83 36.31
N VAL A 167 8.13 -35.82 36.28
CA VAL A 167 7.05 -35.71 37.29
C VAL A 167 5.62 -35.91 36.74
N PHE A 168 5.39 -35.89 35.42
CA PHE A 168 4.01 -35.89 34.88
C PHE A 168 3.44 -37.24 34.39
N LEU A 169 4.15 -38.37 34.55
CA LEU A 169 3.64 -39.70 34.14
C LEU A 169 3.36 -40.62 35.33
N LYS A 170 2.60 -40.16 36.34
CA LYS A 170 2.18 -41.07 37.43
C LYS A 170 0.71 -41.01 37.88
N GLU A 171 -0.19 -40.35 37.16
CA GLU A 171 -1.64 -40.41 37.49
C GLU A 171 -2.53 -40.59 36.25
N MET A 172 -2.33 -41.69 35.53
CA MET A 172 -3.37 -42.22 34.61
C MET A 172 -3.35 -43.76 34.57
N TYR A 173 -3.67 -44.37 35.71
CA TYR A 173 -4.32 -45.68 35.79
C TYR A 173 -5.44 -45.60 36.81
#